data_AF-A0A3Q7EXF5-F1
#
_entry.id   AF-A0A3Q7EXF5-F1
#
_cell.length_a   1.000
_cell.length_b   1.000
_cell.length_c   1.000
_cell.angle_alpha   90.00
_cell.angle_beta   90.00
_cell.angle_gamma   90.00
#
_symmetry.space_group_name_H-M   'P 1'
#
loop_
_entity.id
_entity.type
_entity.pdbx_description
1 polymer ?
#
loop_
_entity_poly.entity_id
_entity_poly.type
_entity_poly.pdbx_seq_one_letter_code
_entity_poly.pdbx_strand_id
1 'polypeptide(L)'
;MESEVLWKMEIIRKAEELVEKEMSGNDASHDAAHAFRVRDLALSLAHEETLSTSPDSILIVELAALLHDIGDYKYISHLRQRSLRNFFRVKA
;
A
#
# COMPACT_ATOMS: atom_id res chain seq x y z
N MET A 1 -2.75 -17.43 -15.63
CA MET A 1 -1.57 -16.54 -15.67
C MET A 1 -1.98 -15.10 -15.94
N GLU A 2 -2.58 -14.77 -17.08
CA GLU A 2 -3.04 -13.39 -17.37
C GLU A 2 -4.04 -12.83 -16.34
N SER A 3 -5.02 -13.63 -15.93
CA SER A 3 -6.00 -13.23 -14.90
C SER A 3 -5.39 -12.93 -13.54
N GLU A 4 -4.27 -13.58 -13.21
CA GLU A 4 -3.59 -13.42 -11.94
C GLU A 4 -2.75 -12.13 -11.94
N VAL A 5 -2.02 -11.87 -13.02
CA VAL A 5 -1.27 -10.63 -13.22
C VAL A 5 -2.22 -9.42 -13.20
N LEU A 6 -3.35 -9.50 -13.90
CA LEU A 6 -4.36 -8.44 -13.91
C LEU A 6 -4.92 -8.18 -12.51
N TRP A 7 -5.18 -9.23 -11.73
CA TRP A 7 -5.66 -9.07 -10.36
C TRP A 7 -4.61 -8.43 -9.44
N LYS A 8 -3.33 -8.79 -9.59
CA LYS A 8 -2.21 -8.18 -8.85
C LYS A 8 -2.08 -6.69 -9.16
N MET A 9 -2.14 -6.31 -10.44
CA MET A 9 -2.13 -4.90 -10.82
C MET A 9 -3.34 -4.13 -10.27
N GLU A 10 -4.53 -4.74 -10.30
CA GLU A 10 -5.75 -4.08 -9.80
C GLU A 10 -5.72 -3.87 -8.27
N ILE A 11 -5.16 -4.81 -7.49
CA ILE A 11 -5.06 -4.63 -6.04
C ILE A 11 -4.02 -3.55 -5.66
N ILE A 12 -2.90 -3.47 -6.39
CA ILE A 12 -1.90 -2.41 -6.21
C ILE A 12 -2.53 -1.05 -6.52
N ARG A 13 -3.21 -0.93 -7.66
CA ARG A 13 -3.91 0.31 -8.06
C ARG A 13 -4.90 0.79 -7.00
N LYS A 14 -5.69 -0.13 -6.43
CA LYS A 14 -6.62 0.20 -5.34
C LYS A 14 -5.91 0.62 -4.06
N ALA A 15 -4.72 0.07 -3.77
CA ALA A 15 -3.92 0.47 -2.63
C ALA A 15 -3.37 1.89 -2.82
N GLU A 16 -2.88 2.22 -4.01
CA GLU A 16 -2.43 3.58 -4.36
C GLU A 16 -3.57 4.61 -4.22
N GLU A 17 -4.75 4.32 -4.76
CA GLU A 17 -5.94 5.19 -4.59
C GLU A 17 -6.31 5.40 -3.12
N LEU A 18 -6.17 4.35 -2.29
CA LEU A 18 -6.44 4.44 -0.87
C LEU A 18 -5.40 5.32 -0.16
N VAL A 19 -4.12 5.18 -0.49
CA VAL A 19 -3.03 6.00 0.03
C VAL A 19 -3.27 7.47 -0.28
N GLU A 20 -3.53 7.80 -1.55
CA GLU A 20 -3.78 9.17 -1.98
C GLU A 20 -4.97 9.80 -1.25
N LYS A 21 -6.05 9.02 -1.06
CA LYS A 21 -7.25 9.48 -0.37
C LYS A 21 -7.05 9.65 1.13
N GLU A 22 -6.43 8.68 1.80
CA GLU A 22 -6.34 8.66 3.27
C GLU A 22 -5.21 9.55 3.79
N MET A 23 -4.13 9.72 3.02
CA MET A 23 -2.98 10.55 3.38
C MET A 23 -3.07 11.98 2.81
N SER A 24 -4.17 12.30 2.12
CA SER A 24 -4.48 13.67 1.70
C SER A 24 -4.55 14.62 2.91
N GLY A 25 -3.75 15.69 2.87
CA GLY A 25 -3.68 16.72 3.91
C GLY A 25 -2.72 16.41 5.08
N ASN A 26 -2.00 15.29 5.03
CA ASN A 26 -0.92 15.00 5.99
C ASN A 26 0.32 15.86 5.69
N ASP A 27 1.21 15.95 6.68
CA ASP A 27 2.52 16.59 6.50
C ASP A 27 3.47 15.76 5.61
N ALA A 28 4.59 16.35 5.20
CA ALA A 28 5.55 15.71 4.30
C ALA A 28 6.21 14.42 4.84
N SER A 29 6.11 14.16 6.15
CA SER A 29 6.56 12.89 6.75
C SER A 29 5.54 11.77 6.60
N HIS A 30 4.26 12.08 6.34
CA HIS A 30 3.17 11.10 6.29
C HIS A 30 2.18 11.36 5.14
N ASP A 31 2.63 11.97 4.04
CA ASP A 31 1.83 12.18 2.84
C ASP A 31 1.95 11.01 1.85
N ALA A 32 1.13 11.01 0.79
CA ALA A 32 1.19 9.96 -0.22
C ALA A 32 2.57 9.86 -0.89
N ALA A 33 3.27 10.99 -1.05
CA ALA A 33 4.61 11.01 -1.61
C ALA A 33 5.62 10.29 -0.71
N HIS A 34 5.48 10.38 0.61
CA HIS A 34 6.25 9.58 1.56
C HIS A 34 6.04 8.09 1.32
N ALA A 35 4.78 7.62 1.28
CA ALA A 35 4.47 6.21 1.06
C ALA A 35 5.02 5.68 -0.28
N PHE A 36 4.94 6.47 -1.36
CA PHE A 36 5.51 6.08 -2.66
C PHE A 36 7.04 5.98 -2.65
N ARG A 37 7.74 6.90 -1.98
CA ARG A 37 9.21 6.77 -1.81
C ARG A 37 9.58 5.51 -1.02
N VAL A 38 8.81 5.18 0.02
CA VAL A 38 9.00 3.95 0.80
C VAL A 38 8.76 2.71 -0.06
N ARG A 39 7.70 2.69 -0.87
CA ARG A 39 7.42 1.62 -1.85
C ARG A 39 8.61 1.41 -2.79
N ASP A 40 9.09 2.47 -3.43
CA ASP A 40 10.17 2.36 -4.42
C ASP A 40 11.47 1.83 -3.80
N LEU A 41 11.78 2.26 -2.57
CA LEU A 41 12.92 1.74 -1.81
C LEU A 41 12.72 0.28 -1.42
N ALA A 42 11.55 -0.08 -0.90
CA ALA A 42 11.24 -1.45 -0.49
C ALA A 42 11.30 -2.44 -1.67
N LEU A 43 10.79 -2.04 -2.84
CA LEU A 43 10.91 -2.83 -4.06
C LEU A 43 12.36 -2.97 -4.51
N SER A 44 13.16 -1.90 -4.46
CA SER A 44 14.59 -1.97 -4.81
C SER A 44 15.33 -2.98 -3.93
N LEU A 45 15.11 -2.92 -2.61
CA LEU A 45 15.68 -3.87 -1.65
C LEU A 45 15.18 -5.30 -1.89
N ALA A 46 13.89 -5.50 -2.18
CA ALA A 46 13.36 -6.84 -2.44
C ALA A 46 13.98 -7.50 -3.68
N HIS A 47 14.37 -6.71 -4.68
CA HIS A 47 15.11 -7.22 -5.84
C HIS A 47 16.55 -7.60 -5.48
N GLU A 48 17.23 -6.78 -4.68
CA GLU A 48 18.60 -7.05 -4.21
C GLU A 48 18.66 -8.29 -3.31
N GLU A 49 17.68 -8.47 -2.43
CA GLU A 49 17.57 -9.60 -1.49
C GLU A 49 17.01 -10.88 -2.12
N THR A 50 16.85 -10.91 -3.45
CA THR A 50 16.36 -12.08 -4.22
C THR A 50 14.93 -12.53 -3.87
N LEU A 51 14.15 -11.67 -3.23
CA LEU A 51 12.72 -11.92 -2.94
C LEU A 51 11.86 -11.92 -4.23
N SER A 52 12.39 -11.39 -5.34
CA SER A 52 11.75 -11.44 -6.66
C SER A 52 11.58 -12.85 -7.24
N THR A 53 12.17 -13.87 -6.62
CA THR A 53 11.99 -15.28 -7.00
C THR A 53 10.55 -15.78 -6.75
N SER A 54 9.80 -15.09 -5.89
CA SER A 54 8.38 -15.35 -5.61
C SER A 54 7.54 -14.11 -5.96
N PRO A 55 6.69 -14.17 -7.00
CA PRO A 55 5.81 -13.05 -7.36
C PRO A 55 4.87 -12.61 -6.22
N ASP A 56 4.50 -13.53 -5.32
CA ASP A 56 3.65 -13.23 -4.18
C ASP A 56 4.41 -12.47 -3.09
N SER A 57 5.72 -12.71 -2.95
CA SER A 57 6.57 -11.98 -2.01
C SER A 57 6.71 -10.51 -2.41
N ILE A 58 6.87 -10.23 -3.71
CA ILE A 58 6.91 -8.85 -4.23
C ILE A 58 5.59 -8.13 -4.00
N LEU A 59 4.46 -8.79 -4.28
CA LEU A 59 3.13 -8.23 -4.03
C LEU A 59 2.93 -7.86 -2.54
N ILE A 60 3.36 -8.75 -1.64
CA ILE A 60 3.26 -8.50 -0.19
C ILE A 60 4.11 -7.29 0.22
N VAL A 61 5.35 -7.21 -0.26
CA VAL A 61 6.25 -6.07 0.03
C VAL A 61 5.64 -4.76 -0.47
N GLU A 62 5.14 -4.75 -1.70
CA GLU A 62 4.56 -3.56 -2.31
C GLU A 62 3.31 -3.09 -1.57
N LEU A 63 2.38 -4.00 -1.26
CA LEU A 63 1.17 -3.68 -0.49
C LEU A 63 1.49 -3.25 0.94
N ALA A 64 2.46 -3.90 1.59
CA ALA A 64 2.88 -3.53 2.93
C ALA A 64 3.48 -2.12 2.95
N ALA A 65 4.34 -1.80 1.99
CA ALA A 65 4.96 -0.48 1.88
C ALA A 65 3.94 0.62 1.59
N LEU A 66 2.97 0.38 0.69
CA LEU A 66 1.90 1.34 0.40
C LEU A 66 1.03 1.60 1.64
N LEU A 67 0.68 0.57 2.40
CA LEU A 67 -0.35 0.67 3.45
C LEU A 67 0.22 0.91 4.87
N HIS A 68 1.55 0.95 5.06
CA HIS A 68 2.18 0.93 6.39
C HIS A 68 1.75 2.08 7.31
N ASP A 69 1.52 3.26 6.74
CA ASP A 69 1.18 4.50 7.45
C ASP A 69 -0.32 4.82 7.40
N ILE A 70 -1.12 4.00 6.70
CA ILE A 70 -2.57 4.17 6.71
C ILE A 70 -3.09 3.79 8.08
N GLY A 71 -3.81 4.73 8.69
CA GLY A 71 -4.42 4.51 9.99
C GLY A 71 -3.47 4.67 11.17
N ASP A 72 -2.40 5.47 11.01
CA ASP A 72 -1.63 5.98 12.14
C ASP A 72 -2.54 6.84 13.04
N TYR A 73 -2.68 6.44 14.32
CA TYR A 73 -3.52 7.07 15.31
C TYR A 73 -3.20 8.55 15.55
N LYS A 74 -1.98 9.01 15.22
CA LYS A 74 -1.57 10.42 15.31
C LYS A 74 -2.24 11.29 14.24
N TYR A 75 -2.60 10.69 13.11
CA TYR A 75 -3.21 11.35 11.94
C TYR A 75 -4.69 10.97 11.77
N ILE A 76 -5.16 9.94 12.47
CA ILE A 76 -6.60 9.65 12.59
C ILE A 76 -7.20 10.57 13.67
N SER A 77 -7.89 11.63 13.25
CA SER A 77 -8.93 12.21 14.12
C SER A 77 -10.01 11.15 14.35
N HIS A 78 -10.66 11.11 15.53
CA HIS A 78 -11.66 10.09 15.93
C HIS A 78 -12.78 9.81 14.90
N LEU A 79 -12.91 10.62 13.84
CA LEU A 79 -13.87 10.50 12.75
C LEU A 79 -13.41 9.62 11.56
N ARG A 80 -12.12 9.23 11.46
CA ARG A 80 -11.53 8.61 10.26
C ARG A 80 -11.29 7.08 10.29
N GLN A 81 -11.73 6.37 11.33
CA GLN A 81 -11.41 4.94 11.60
C GLN A 81 -11.97 3.86 10.63
N ARG A 82 -12.49 4.20 9.44
CA ARG A 82 -13.30 3.25 8.61
C ARG A 82 -12.68 2.76 7.31
N SER A 83 -11.50 3.23 6.89
CA SER A 83 -10.99 3.00 5.53
C SER A 83 -10.35 1.62 5.31
N LEU A 84 -9.37 1.21 6.12
CA LEU A 84 -8.70 -0.10 6.00
C LEU A 84 -9.68 -1.27 6.10
N ARG A 85 -10.65 -1.19 7.02
CA ARG A 85 -11.70 -2.20 7.18
C ARG A 85 -12.53 -2.39 5.92
N ASN A 86 -12.74 -1.34 5.13
CA ASN A 86 -13.50 -1.44 3.87
C ASN A 86 -12.62 -2.01 2.74
N PHE A 87 -11.33 -1.69 2.71
CA PHE A 87 -10.38 -2.24 1.74
C PHE A 87 -10.31 -3.77 1.82
N PHE A 88 -10.15 -4.32 3.03
CA PHE A 88 -10.11 -5.78 3.24
C PHE A 88 -11.49 -6.47 3.15
N ARG A 89 -12.59 -5.73 3.05
CA ARG A 89 -13.95 -6.32 2.98
C ARG A 89 -14.39 -6.65 1.55
N VAL A 90 -13.61 -6.28 0.52
CA VAL A 90 -13.92 -6.61 -0.88
C VAL A 90 -13.44 -8.02 -1.22
N LYS A 91 -14.04 -9.02 -0.55
CA LYS A 91 -14.22 -10.43 -0.95
C LYS A 91 -14.74 -11.21 0.27
N ALA A 92 -16.06 -11.26 0.40
CA ALA A 92 -16.78 -12.35 1.02
C ALA A 92 -17.95 -12.69 0.10
#